data_AF-A0A7S3BQD0-F1
#
_entry.id   AF-A0A7S3BQD0-F1
#
_cell.length_a   1.000
_cell.length_b   1.000
_cell.length_c   1.000
_cell.angle_alpha   90.00
_cell.angle_beta   90.00
_cell.angle_gamma   90.00
#
_symmetry.space_group_name_H-M   'P 1'
#
loop_
_entity.id
_entity.type
_entity.pdbx_description
1 polymer ?
#
loop_
_entity_poly.entity_id
_entity_poly.type
_entity_poly.pdbx_seq_one_letter_code
_entity_poly.pdbx_strand_id
1 'polypeptide(L)'
;VDQSAPRHLRRVAKGDLDFASFQDWLGGLIELDGERLYRVKGVLSIAHADQRFVIHGVHMLIEGSFAEPWGQDEPRESKLVFIGKDLDGEALNASFDACLASPQNNRSKIQKLRFRFRDRVECADDEDNWCEGEVTSLLYRDDSMPPGIVAPYQVQLDDGPLIYVTSDSGRSIRSPRGTSRTHS
;
A
#
# COMPACT_ATOMS: atom_id res chain seq x y z
N VAL A 1 15.25 -27.78 22.58
CA VAL A 1 15.24 -27.81 21.10
C VAL A 1 15.98 -26.57 20.66
N ASP A 2 17.10 -26.75 19.96
CA ASP A 2 17.93 -25.65 19.46
C ASP A 2 17.13 -24.80 18.47
N GLN A 3 16.83 -23.56 18.83
CA GLN A 3 16.10 -22.60 17.98
C GLN A 3 17.03 -21.84 17.03
N SER A 4 18.34 -22.09 17.06
CA SER A 4 19.33 -21.36 16.24
C SER A 4 19.38 -21.75 14.76
N ALA A 5 18.67 -22.81 14.36
CA ALA A 5 18.66 -23.26 12.97
C ALA A 5 17.79 -22.37 12.07
N PRO A 6 18.20 -22.09 10.81
CA PRO A 6 17.37 -21.36 9.85
C PRO A 6 16.02 -22.03 9.66
N ARG A 7 14.94 -21.29 9.87
CA ARG A 7 13.56 -21.72 9.65
C ARG A 7 13.09 -21.24 8.28
N HIS A 8 12.42 -22.13 7.57
CA HIS A 8 11.72 -21.82 6.34
C HIS A 8 10.23 -21.61 6.66
N LEU A 9 9.77 -20.37 6.54
CA LEU A 9 8.35 -20.04 6.64
C LEU A 9 7.81 -19.85 5.23
N ARG A 10 6.80 -20.64 4.86
CA ARG A 10 6.04 -20.44 3.63
C ARG A 10 4.66 -19.91 3.98
N ARG A 11 4.29 -18.83 3.31
CA ARG A 11 2.92 -18.31 3.35
C ARG A 11 2.31 -18.37 1.96
N VAL A 12 1.04 -18.76 1.90
CA VAL A 12 0.19 -18.66 0.71
C VAL A 12 -1.08 -17.92 1.11
N ALA A 13 -1.39 -16.82 0.43
CA ALA A 13 -2.58 -16.02 0.64
C ALA A 13 -3.42 -16.01 -0.64
N LYS A 14 -4.73 -16.21 -0.48
CA LYS A 14 -5.70 -16.01 -1.56
C LYS A 14 -6.17 -14.57 -1.57
N GLY A 15 -6.39 -14.03 -2.76
CA GLY A 15 -6.81 -12.65 -2.95
C GLY A 15 -5.64 -11.70 -3.16
N ASP A 16 -6.01 -10.51 -3.61
CA ASP A 16 -5.07 -9.46 -3.97
C ASP A 16 -4.60 -8.68 -2.74
N LEU A 17 -3.36 -8.20 -2.79
CA LEU A 17 -2.79 -7.29 -1.81
C LEU A 17 -2.95 -5.84 -2.27
N ASP A 18 -3.12 -4.95 -1.30
CA ASP A 18 -2.92 -3.53 -1.49
C ASP A 18 -1.42 -3.24 -1.54
N PHE A 19 -0.96 -2.61 -2.62
CA PHE A 19 0.48 -2.48 -2.88
C PHE A 19 1.17 -1.59 -1.84
N ALA A 20 0.58 -0.44 -1.52
CA ALA A 20 1.12 0.49 -0.52
C ALA A 20 1.19 -0.18 0.86
N SER A 21 0.12 -0.86 1.30
CA SER A 21 0.11 -1.58 2.58
C SER A 21 1.19 -2.67 2.64
N PHE A 22 1.40 -3.38 1.54
CA PHE A 22 2.48 -4.36 1.44
C PHE A 22 3.87 -3.72 1.51
N GLN A 23 4.09 -2.58 0.83
CA GLN A 23 5.37 -1.86 0.88
C GLN A 23 5.67 -1.35 2.30
N ASP A 24 4.69 -0.74 2.97
CA ASP A 24 4.82 -0.29 4.36
C ASP A 24 5.11 -1.45 5.31
N TRP A 25 4.39 -2.58 5.15
CA TRP A 25 4.61 -3.79 5.93
C TRP A 25 6.01 -4.38 5.70
N LEU A 26 6.46 -4.44 4.45
CA LEU A 26 7.79 -4.96 4.11
C LEU A 26 8.90 -4.07 4.69
N GLY A 27 8.74 -2.74 4.64
CA GLY A 27 9.66 -1.80 5.28
C GLY A 27 9.77 -2.04 6.78
N GLY A 28 8.63 -2.12 7.47
CA GLY A 28 8.61 -2.42 8.91
C GLY A 28 9.20 -3.79 9.25
N LEU A 29 8.98 -4.81 8.41
CA LEU A 29 9.59 -6.13 8.57
C LEU A 29 11.12 -6.06 8.48
N ILE A 30 11.65 -5.34 7.49
CA ILE A 30 13.10 -5.15 7.33
C ILE A 30 13.67 -4.44 8.56
N GLU A 31 13.02 -3.38 9.04
CA GLU A 31 13.48 -2.60 10.19
C GLU A 31 13.50 -3.44 11.50
N LEU A 32 12.48 -4.27 11.71
CA LEU A 32 12.33 -5.04 12.96
C LEU A 32 13.08 -6.37 12.96
N ASP A 33 13.11 -7.07 11.82
CA ASP A 33 13.58 -8.46 11.70
C ASP A 33 14.72 -8.64 10.72
N GLY A 34 15.21 -7.58 10.07
CA GLY A 34 16.13 -7.71 8.94
C GLY A 34 17.46 -8.41 9.25
N GLU A 35 17.99 -8.30 10.48
CA GLU A 35 19.18 -9.06 10.91
C GLU A 35 18.92 -10.58 11.03
N ARG A 36 17.67 -10.93 11.38
CA ARG A 36 17.19 -12.31 11.51
C ARG A 36 16.71 -12.88 10.18
N LEU A 37 16.37 -12.02 9.23
CA LEU A 37 15.92 -12.37 7.90
C LEU A 37 17.11 -12.59 6.96
N TYR A 38 17.38 -13.82 6.57
CA TYR A 38 18.50 -14.15 5.68
C TYR A 38 18.10 -14.07 4.22
N ARG A 39 16.87 -14.49 3.90
CA ARG A 39 16.36 -14.45 2.53
C ARG A 39 14.85 -14.30 2.52
N VAL A 40 14.37 -13.52 1.56
CA VAL A 40 12.97 -13.53 1.16
C VAL A 40 12.84 -13.83 -0.33
N LYS A 41 11.77 -14.52 -0.71
CA LYS A 41 11.30 -14.59 -2.09
C LYS A 41 9.78 -14.54 -2.10
N GLY A 42 9.22 -13.89 -3.10
CA GLY A 42 7.77 -13.75 -3.21
C GLY A 42 7.29 -13.59 -4.64
N VAL A 43 6.10 -14.11 -4.89
CA VAL A 43 5.28 -13.77 -6.05
C VAL A 43 3.95 -13.33 -5.49
N LEU A 44 3.55 -12.10 -5.75
CA LEU A 44 2.40 -11.47 -5.13
C LEU A 44 1.34 -11.13 -6.17
N SER A 45 0.09 -11.37 -5.80
CA SER A 45 -1.05 -10.81 -6.51
C SER A 45 -1.36 -9.43 -5.93
N ILE A 46 -1.21 -8.39 -6.74
CA ILE A 46 -1.45 -7.00 -6.35
C ILE A 46 -2.77 -6.54 -6.97
N ALA A 47 -3.61 -5.88 -6.17
CA ALA A 47 -4.86 -5.31 -6.65
C ALA A 47 -4.58 -4.24 -7.70
N HIS A 48 -5.41 -4.13 -8.74
CA HIS A 48 -5.20 -3.16 -9.83
C HIS A 48 -3.88 -3.36 -10.62
N ALA A 49 -3.40 -4.61 -10.69
CA ALA A 49 -2.28 -5.00 -11.53
C ALA A 49 -2.59 -6.34 -12.21
N ASP A 50 -2.37 -6.43 -13.52
CA ASP A 50 -2.48 -7.70 -14.26
C ASP A 50 -1.20 -8.52 -14.17
N GLN A 51 -0.09 -7.87 -13.84
CA GLN A 51 1.22 -8.45 -13.63
C GLN A 51 1.38 -8.98 -12.22
N ARG A 52 2.11 -10.09 -12.08
CA ARG A 52 2.59 -10.53 -10.76
C ARG A 52 3.70 -9.60 -10.30
N PHE A 53 3.73 -9.31 -9.00
CA PHE A 53 4.83 -8.58 -8.39
C PHE A 53 5.79 -9.59 -7.76
N VAL A 54 7.02 -9.64 -8.27
CA VAL A 54 8.05 -10.58 -7.82
C VAL A 54 8.97 -9.84 -6.87
N ILE A 55 9.20 -10.42 -5.69
CA ILE A 55 10.20 -9.92 -4.76
C ILE A 55 11.27 -10.96 -4.48
N HIS A 56 12.47 -10.47 -4.24
CA HIS A 56 13.58 -11.29 -3.76
C HIS A 56 14.53 -10.41 -2.96
N GLY A 57 15.08 -10.98 -1.90
CA GLY A 57 16.02 -10.25 -1.08
C GLY A 57 16.94 -11.18 -0.31
N VAL A 58 18.12 -10.67 -0.02
CA VAL A 58 19.14 -11.31 0.81
C VAL A 58 19.51 -10.32 1.90
N HIS A 59 19.39 -10.74 3.16
CA HIS A 59 19.50 -9.85 4.32
C HIS A 59 18.57 -8.63 4.19
N MET A 60 19.12 -7.43 4.36
CA MET A 60 18.39 -6.15 4.35
C MET A 60 18.03 -5.63 2.96
N LEU A 61 18.61 -6.21 1.90
CA LEU A 61 18.39 -5.74 0.54
C LEU A 61 17.29 -6.57 -0.11
N ILE A 62 16.09 -6.01 -0.15
CA ILE A 62 14.92 -6.61 -0.79
C ILE A 62 14.54 -5.76 -2.00
N GLU A 63 14.50 -6.40 -3.16
CA GLU A 63 14.11 -5.81 -4.43
C GLU A 63 12.76 -6.39 -4.87
N GLY A 64 12.01 -5.59 -5.65
CA GLY A 64 10.72 -5.99 -6.18
C GLY A 64 10.40 -5.33 -7.51
N SER A 65 9.77 -6.07 -8.41
CA SER A 65 9.36 -5.57 -9.71
C SER A 65 8.09 -6.27 -10.22
N PHE A 66 7.32 -5.56 -11.06
CA PHE A 66 6.26 -6.18 -11.83
C PHE A 66 6.88 -6.99 -12.97
N ALA A 67 6.48 -8.25 -13.09
CA ALA A 67 7.00 -9.18 -14.07
C ALA A 67 5.92 -9.50 -15.12
N GLU A 68 5.88 -10.72 -15.63
CA GLU A 68 4.87 -11.16 -16.60
C GLU A 68 3.43 -11.11 -16.05
N PRO A 69 2.43 -10.90 -16.92
CA PRO A 69 1.02 -11.00 -16.55
C PRO A 69 0.67 -12.38 -16.01
N TRP A 70 -0.34 -12.43 -15.15
CA TRP A 70 -1.00 -13.69 -14.78
C TRP A 70 -1.63 -14.34 -16.02
N GLY A 71 -1.56 -15.68 -16.11
CA GLY A 71 -2.31 -16.41 -17.13
C GLY A 71 -3.82 -16.26 -16.95
N GLN A 72 -4.59 -16.38 -18.03
CA GLN A 72 -6.06 -16.19 -18.02
C GLN A 72 -6.77 -17.08 -17.00
N ASP A 73 -6.34 -18.33 -16.86
CA ASP A 73 -6.89 -19.31 -15.92
C ASP A 73 -5.95 -19.58 -14.72
N GLU A 74 -4.91 -18.76 -14.55
CA GLU A 74 -3.94 -18.94 -13.48
C GLU A 74 -4.50 -18.42 -12.15
N PRO A 75 -4.47 -19.21 -11.07
CA PRO A 75 -4.93 -18.73 -9.77
C PRO A 75 -3.99 -17.64 -9.25
N ARG A 76 -4.54 -16.43 -9.12
CA ARG A 76 -3.89 -15.26 -8.53
C ARG A 76 -3.72 -15.45 -7.02
N GLU A 77 -2.54 -15.93 -6.63
CA GLU A 77 -2.19 -16.22 -5.24
C GLU A 77 -0.87 -15.57 -4.86
N SER A 78 -0.83 -14.97 -3.68
CA SER A 78 0.39 -14.42 -3.11
C SER A 78 1.15 -15.51 -2.36
N LYS A 79 2.39 -15.76 -2.74
CA LYS A 79 3.26 -16.78 -2.15
C LYS A 79 4.53 -16.10 -1.66
N LEU A 80 4.84 -16.26 -0.38
CA LEU A 80 6.07 -15.75 0.23
C LEU A 80 6.83 -16.85 0.94
N VAL A 81 8.14 -16.76 0.85
CA VAL A 81 9.08 -17.64 1.51
C VAL A 81 10.10 -16.79 2.26
N PHE A 82 10.18 -16.99 3.57
CA PHE A 82 11.17 -16.39 4.44
C PHE A 82 12.13 -17.47 4.92
N ILE A 83 13.41 -17.13 4.93
CA ILE A 83 14.47 -17.92 5.54
C ILE A 83 15.14 -17.03 6.56
N GLY A 84 15.13 -17.44 7.83
CA GLY A 84 15.71 -16.66 8.91
C GLY A 84 15.75 -17.42 10.22
N LYS A 85 16.25 -16.77 11.27
CA LYS A 85 16.35 -17.32 12.63
C LYS A 85 15.31 -16.66 13.54
N ASP A 86 14.71 -17.44 14.44
CA ASP A 86 13.77 -16.94 15.46
C ASP A 86 12.62 -16.07 14.91
N LEU A 87 12.19 -16.35 13.67
CA LEU A 87 11.05 -15.66 13.05
C LEU A 87 9.73 -16.16 13.64
N ASP A 88 8.87 -15.23 14.06
CA ASP A 88 7.52 -15.52 14.53
C ASP A 88 6.56 -15.69 13.33
N GLY A 89 6.30 -16.94 12.96
CA GLY A 89 5.44 -17.25 11.83
C GLY A 89 3.98 -16.82 12.00
N GLU A 90 3.46 -16.80 13.23
CA GLU A 90 2.08 -16.38 13.49
C GLU A 90 1.96 -14.86 13.36
N ALA A 91 2.90 -14.11 13.95
CA ALA A 91 2.94 -12.66 13.82
C ALA A 91 3.16 -12.22 12.36
N LEU A 92 4.03 -12.90 11.61
CA LEU A 92 4.25 -12.63 10.18
C LEU A 92 3.01 -12.89 9.34
N ASN A 93 2.29 -13.99 9.63
CA ASN A 93 1.04 -14.28 8.94
C ASN A 93 -0.04 -13.23 9.28
N ALA A 94 -0.26 -12.95 10.56
CA ALA A 94 -1.28 -11.99 10.98
C ALA A 94 -1.01 -10.58 10.43
N SER A 95 0.25 -10.13 10.46
CA SER A 95 0.63 -8.80 9.95
C SER A 95 0.51 -8.71 8.43
N PHE A 96 0.85 -9.76 7.69
CA PHE A 96 0.65 -9.76 6.24
C PHE A 96 -0.85 -9.81 5.85
N ASP A 97 -1.73 -10.43 6.64
CA ASP A 97 -3.19 -10.40 6.37
C ASP A 97 -3.75 -8.97 6.33
N ALA A 98 -3.13 -8.05 7.07
CA ALA A 98 -3.48 -6.62 7.03
C ALA A 98 -3.17 -5.97 5.67
N CYS A 99 -2.34 -6.60 4.83
CA CYS A 99 -1.99 -6.12 3.50
C CYS A 99 -3.01 -6.56 2.43
N LEU A 100 -3.93 -7.47 2.72
CA LEU A 100 -4.96 -7.89 1.76
C LEU A 100 -5.85 -6.70 1.38
N ALA A 101 -6.18 -6.56 0.09
CA ALA A 101 -7.12 -5.56 -0.42
C ALA A 101 -8.59 -5.93 -0.13
N SER A 102 -8.85 -6.40 1.10
CA SER A 102 -10.18 -6.80 1.54
C SER A 102 -11.06 -5.59 1.82
N PRO A 103 -12.40 -5.72 1.74
CA PRO A 103 -13.32 -4.64 2.12
C PRO A 103 -13.07 -4.10 3.55
N GLN A 104 -12.68 -4.98 4.48
CA GLN A 104 -12.36 -4.60 5.85
C GLN A 104 -11.10 -3.74 5.93
N ASN A 105 -10.02 -4.15 5.25
CA ASN A 105 -8.76 -3.41 5.24
C ASN A 105 -8.91 -2.06 4.51
N ASN A 106 -9.64 -2.04 3.40
CA ASN A 106 -9.93 -0.80 2.66
C ASN A 106 -10.75 0.18 3.51
N ARG A 107 -11.72 -0.31 4.30
CA ARG A 107 -12.47 0.53 5.25
C ARG A 107 -11.55 1.13 6.31
N SER A 108 -10.63 0.32 6.87
CA SER A 108 -9.63 0.81 7.82
C SER A 108 -8.69 1.86 7.21
N LYS A 109 -8.28 1.70 5.93
CA LYS A 109 -7.50 2.72 5.19
C LYS A 109 -8.28 4.03 5.07
N ILE A 110 -9.53 3.96 4.61
CA ILE A 110 -10.41 5.14 4.47
C ILE A 110 -10.56 5.88 5.80
N GLN A 111 -10.74 5.18 6.91
CA GLN A 111 -10.89 5.80 8.24
C GLN A 111 -9.63 6.57 8.68
N LYS A 112 -8.44 6.16 8.25
CA LYS A 112 -7.17 6.81 8.57
C LYS A 112 -6.88 8.04 7.72
N LEU A 113 -7.55 8.21 6.57
CA LEU A 113 -7.39 9.38 5.72
C LEU A 113 -7.76 10.67 6.48
N ARG A 114 -7.01 11.75 6.25
CA ARG A 114 -7.23 13.06 6.87
C ARG A 114 -8.51 13.76 6.42
N PHE A 115 -8.95 13.50 5.18
CA PHE A 115 -10.14 14.11 4.58
C PHE A 115 -11.20 13.06 4.21
N ARG A 116 -12.45 13.50 4.10
CA ARG A 116 -13.61 12.68 3.74
C ARG A 116 -14.19 13.11 2.39
N PHE A 117 -15.03 12.25 1.83
CA PHE A 117 -15.84 12.60 0.67
C PHE A 117 -16.61 13.90 0.94
N ARG A 118 -16.52 14.85 0.00
CA ARG A 118 -17.07 16.21 0.04
C ARG A 118 -16.41 17.18 1.02
N ASP A 119 -15.32 16.80 1.68
CA ASP A 119 -14.53 17.78 2.42
C ASP A 119 -13.90 18.79 1.44
N ARG A 120 -13.92 20.06 1.83
CA ARG A 120 -13.21 21.15 1.16
C ARG A 120 -11.72 21.07 1.50
N VAL A 121 -10.87 21.20 0.49
CA VAL A 121 -9.42 21.04 0.60
C VAL A 121 -8.69 22.03 -0.30
N GLU A 122 -7.43 22.28 0.01
CA GLU A 122 -6.46 22.85 -0.93
C GLU A 122 -5.46 21.74 -1.31
N CYS A 123 -5.17 21.63 -2.60
CA CYS A 123 -4.18 20.69 -3.15
C CYS A 123 -2.99 21.46 -3.74
N ALA A 124 -1.78 20.94 -3.53
CA ALA A 124 -0.58 21.50 -4.12
C ALA A 124 -0.38 20.97 -5.55
N ASP A 125 0.07 21.82 -6.46
CA ASP A 125 0.62 21.42 -7.75
C ASP A 125 2.15 21.20 -7.68
N ASP A 126 2.77 20.88 -8.81
CA ASP A 126 4.22 20.64 -8.90
C ASP A 126 5.07 21.91 -8.69
N GLU A 127 4.46 23.10 -8.72
CA GLU A 127 5.10 24.40 -8.53
C GLU A 127 4.80 24.99 -7.14
N ASP A 128 4.33 24.17 -6.18
CA ASP A 128 3.93 24.56 -4.82
C ASP A 128 2.79 25.60 -4.76
N ASN A 129 2.05 25.81 -5.85
CA ASN A 129 0.82 26.59 -5.84
C ASN A 129 -0.32 25.75 -5.24
N TRP A 130 -1.26 26.42 -4.57
CA TRP A 130 -2.38 25.77 -3.90
C TRP A 130 -3.69 26.11 -4.60
N CYS A 131 -4.44 25.09 -4.98
CA CYS A 131 -5.76 25.22 -5.59
C CYS A 131 -6.83 24.63 -4.66
N GLU A 132 -7.93 25.37 -4.46
CA GLU A 132 -9.09 24.87 -3.71
C GLU A 132 -9.91 23.87 -4.54
N GLY A 133 -10.53 22.93 -3.83
CA GLY A 133 -11.45 21.97 -4.42
C GLY A 133 -12.24 21.16 -3.39
N GLU A 134 -13.01 20.21 -3.90
CA GLU A 134 -13.81 19.26 -3.12
C GLU A 134 -13.34 17.82 -3.38
N VAL A 135 -13.17 17.04 -2.31
CA VAL A 135 -12.86 15.61 -2.43
C VAL A 135 -14.05 14.85 -3.03
N THR A 136 -13.88 14.25 -4.19
CA THR A 136 -14.93 13.52 -4.91
C THR A 136 -14.81 12.00 -4.81
N SER A 137 -13.62 11.47 -4.55
CA SER A 137 -13.40 10.04 -4.34
C SER A 137 -12.31 9.78 -3.32
N LEU A 138 -12.40 8.66 -2.60
CA LEU A 138 -11.37 8.15 -1.69
C LEU A 138 -10.81 6.85 -2.25
N LEU A 139 -9.51 6.61 -2.08
CA LEU A 139 -8.83 5.46 -2.68
C LEU A 139 -9.08 5.38 -4.20
N TYR A 140 -8.86 6.51 -4.88
CA TYR A 140 -9.12 6.68 -6.30
C TYR A 140 -8.09 5.97 -7.18
N ARG A 141 -8.56 5.46 -8.32
CA ARG A 141 -7.78 4.76 -9.33
C ARG A 141 -8.40 4.99 -10.70
N ASP A 142 -7.56 5.14 -11.73
CA ASP A 142 -7.96 4.95 -13.12
C ASP A 142 -6.90 4.13 -13.90
N ASP A 143 -7.19 3.88 -15.17
CA ASP A 143 -6.39 3.01 -16.04
C ASP A 143 -5.07 3.64 -16.48
N SER A 144 -4.92 4.97 -16.36
CA SER A 144 -3.67 5.67 -16.69
C SER A 144 -2.61 5.55 -15.60
N MET A 145 -3.03 5.16 -14.37
CA MET A 145 -2.13 5.05 -13.23
C MET A 145 -1.24 3.79 -13.31
N PRO A 146 0.01 3.84 -12.80
CA PRO A 146 0.89 2.66 -12.76
C PRO A 146 0.27 1.50 -11.99
N PRO A 147 0.57 0.22 -12.32
CA PRO A 147 -0.03 -0.95 -11.67
C PRO A 147 0.05 -0.90 -10.14
N GLY A 148 -1.04 -1.27 -9.47
CA GLY A 148 -1.11 -1.32 -8.00
C GLY A 148 -1.19 0.03 -7.28
N ILE A 149 -1.01 1.15 -7.98
CA ILE A 149 -1.08 2.49 -7.38
C ILE A 149 -2.55 2.93 -7.23
N VAL A 150 -2.87 3.43 -6.03
CA VAL A 150 -4.16 4.01 -5.68
C VAL A 150 -3.90 5.34 -4.99
N ALA A 151 -4.51 6.41 -5.49
CA ALA A 151 -4.43 7.73 -4.89
C ALA A 151 -5.35 7.82 -3.66
N PRO A 152 -4.93 8.42 -2.54
CA PRO A 152 -5.81 8.62 -1.39
C PRO A 152 -7.08 9.42 -1.72
N TYR A 153 -6.97 10.41 -2.62
CA TYR A 153 -8.07 11.31 -2.96
C TYR A 153 -8.14 11.60 -4.46
N GLN A 154 -9.36 11.73 -4.96
CA GLN A 154 -9.67 12.51 -6.16
C GLN A 154 -10.31 13.83 -5.71
N VAL A 155 -9.91 14.93 -6.34
CA VAL A 155 -10.37 16.28 -5.99
C VAL A 155 -10.81 17.00 -7.24
N GLN A 156 -12.03 17.52 -7.23
CA GLN A 156 -12.50 18.47 -8.24
C GLN A 156 -12.06 19.86 -7.81
N LEU A 157 -11.16 20.49 -8.56
CA LEU A 157 -10.76 21.87 -8.31
C LEU A 157 -11.91 22.81 -8.69
N ASP A 158 -12.09 23.89 -7.93
CA ASP A 158 -13.22 24.82 -8.09
C ASP A 158 -13.26 25.45 -9.50
N ASP A 159 -12.13 25.96 -9.96
CA ASP A 159 -11.95 26.59 -11.27
C ASP A 159 -10.99 25.79 -12.17
N GLY A 160 -10.99 24.46 -12.02
CA GLY A 160 -9.95 23.63 -12.61
C GLY A 160 -10.39 22.21 -12.97
N PRO A 161 -9.44 21.38 -13.43
CA PRO A 161 -9.72 20.00 -13.77
C PRO A 161 -9.97 19.15 -12.51
N LEU A 162 -10.48 17.95 -12.75
CA LEU A 162 -10.47 16.87 -11.79
C LEU A 162 -9.03 16.33 -11.69
N ILE A 163 -8.47 16.31 -10.48
CA ILE A 163 -7.12 15.82 -10.20
C ILE A 163 -7.17 14.65 -9.20
N TYR A 164 -6.06 13.91 -9.10
CA TYR A 164 -5.85 12.99 -7.98
C TYR A 164 -4.64 13.43 -7.17
N VAL A 165 -4.71 13.22 -5.86
CA VAL A 165 -3.65 13.60 -4.92
C VAL A 165 -2.78 12.39 -4.66
N THR A 166 -1.48 12.50 -4.85
CA THR A 166 -0.54 11.36 -4.80
C THR A 166 -0.20 10.88 -3.39
N SER A 167 -0.39 11.72 -2.36
CA SER A 167 -0.12 11.36 -0.97
C SER A 167 -1.05 12.05 0.03
N ASP A 168 -1.38 11.39 1.15
CA ASP A 168 -2.15 12.00 2.24
C ASP A 168 -1.21 12.77 3.20
N SER A 169 -0.49 13.74 2.67
CA SER A 169 0.48 14.55 3.42
C SER A 169 0.10 16.02 3.39
N GLY A 170 0.55 16.77 4.41
CA GLY A 170 0.35 18.23 4.45
C GLY A 170 1.05 18.99 3.32
N ARG A 171 1.95 18.33 2.57
CA ARG A 171 2.59 18.87 1.37
C ARG A 171 1.71 18.75 0.14
N SER A 172 0.88 17.70 0.05
CA SER A 172 0.02 17.47 -1.11
C SER A 172 -1.43 17.96 -0.91
N ILE A 173 -1.94 17.93 0.32
CA ILE A 173 -3.33 18.27 0.63
C ILE A 173 -3.51 18.79 2.06
N ARG A 174 -4.29 19.86 2.20
CA ARG A 174 -4.59 20.50 3.49
C ARG A 174 -6.02 21.05 3.55
N SER A 175 -6.46 21.40 4.75
CA SER A 175 -7.70 22.17 4.93
C SER A 175 -7.53 23.59 4.40
N PRO A 176 -8.57 24.21 3.80
CA PRO A 176 -8.51 25.58 3.31
C PRO A 176 -8.15 26.58 4.41
N ARG A 177 -7.37 27.60 4.04
CA ARG A 177 -7.03 28.71 4.95
C ARG A 177 -8.31 29.47 5.31
N GLY A 178 -8.62 29.57 6.60
CA GLY A 178 -9.80 30.29 7.11
C GLY A 178 -10.96 29.42 7.59
N THR A 179 -10.97 28.12 7.26
CA THR A 179 -11.90 27.16 7.86
C THR A 179 -11.44 26.75 9.26
N SER A 180 -11.79 27.54 10.27
CA SER A 180 -11.87 27.02 11.64
C SER A 180 -13.04 26.05 11.69
N ARG A 181 -12.78 24.74 11.74
CA ARG A 181 -13.81 23.78 12.16
C ARG A 181 -14.11 24.06 13.63
N THR A 182 -15.16 24.84 13.90
CA THR A 182 -15.85 24.77 15.18
C THR A 182 -16.40 23.35 15.32
N HIS A 183 -15.67 22.51 16.06
CA HIS A 183 -16.25 21.29 16.60
C HIS A 183 -17.35 21.70 17.59
N SER A 184 -18.58 21.29 17.31
CA SER A 184 -19.68 21.23 18.28
C SER A 184 -20.17 19.80 18.32
#